data_AF-A0A3B8SQJ7-F1
#
_entry.id   AF-A0A3B8SQJ7-F1
#
_cell.length_a   1.000
_cell.length_b   1.000
_cell.length_c   1.000
_cell.angle_alpha   90.00
_cell.angle_beta   90.00
_cell.angle_gamma   90.00
#
_symmetry.space_group_name_H-M   'P 1'
#
loop_
_entity.id
_entity.type
_entity.pdbx_description
1 polymer ?
#
loop_
_entity_poly.entity_id
_entity_poly.type
_entity_poly.pdbx_seq_one_letter_code
_entity_poly.pdbx_strand_id
1 'polypeptide(L)'
;MKLFLIAGKAGSGKNEVADIIKKNLNNSIVTGFSKYIKLFALEFTNWDGRDFHKPRAVLQSIGDTLRSVREDFLTKRIKEDLLVYKKLGIENVIVSDVRLINEIEYFKKEKDIEVITIRVNTKTSKKNLNESEKNHRTELEL
;
A
#
# COMPACT_ATOMS: atom_id res chain seq x y z
N MET A 1 -14.54 4.77 12.03
CA MET A 1 -13.24 4.20 11.62
C MET A 1 -12.45 5.30 10.92
N LYS A 2 -11.17 5.44 11.27
CA LYS A 2 -10.21 6.33 10.61
C LYS A 2 -9.31 5.54 9.68
N LEU A 3 -9.09 6.06 8.47
CA LEU A 3 -8.23 5.46 7.45
C LEU A 3 -7.05 6.37 7.19
N PHE A 4 -5.85 5.91 7.55
CA PHE A 4 -4.59 6.60 7.28
C PHE A 4 -4.01 6.06 5.98
N LEU A 5 -3.90 6.92 4.97
CA LEU A 5 -3.32 6.62 3.67
C LEU A 5 -1.90 7.20 3.62
N ILE A 6 -0.89 6.34 3.73
CA ILE A 6 0.51 6.76 3.75
C ILE A 6 1.13 6.52 2.38
N ALA A 7 1.53 7.63 1.75
CA ALA A 7 2.20 7.65 0.46
C ALA A 7 3.67 8.04 0.63
N GLY A 8 4.50 7.57 -0.30
CA GLY A 8 5.90 7.98 -0.40
C GLY A 8 6.75 6.97 -1.14
N LYS A 9 7.89 7.42 -1.64
CA LYS A 9 8.82 6.58 -2.41
C LYS A 9 9.41 5.44 -1.59
N ALA A 10 9.99 4.45 -2.25
CA ALA A 10 10.76 3.43 -1.56
C ALA A 10 11.92 4.07 -0.76
N GLY A 11 12.09 3.66 0.50
CA GLY A 11 13.13 4.20 1.39
C GLY A 11 12.86 5.62 1.89
N SER A 12 11.63 6.13 1.82
CA SER A 12 11.29 7.46 2.32
C SER A 12 11.10 7.55 3.84
N GLY A 13 11.05 6.42 4.55
CA GLY A 13 10.64 6.39 5.95
C GLY A 13 9.14 6.13 6.14
N LYS A 14 8.38 5.85 5.06
CA LYS A 14 6.92 5.70 5.14
C LYS A 14 6.44 4.56 6.04
N ASN A 15 7.20 3.46 6.10
CA ASN A 15 6.84 2.32 6.94
C ASN A 15 7.08 2.66 8.42
N GLU A 16 8.15 3.40 8.71
CA GLU A 16 8.48 3.89 10.03
C GLU A 16 7.39 4.84 10.53
N VAL A 17 6.87 5.74 9.67
CA VAL A 17 5.71 6.58 9.99
C VAL A 17 4.46 5.73 10.25
N ALA A 18 4.21 4.70 9.45
CA ALA A 18 3.09 3.77 9.67
C ALA A 18 3.18 3.08 11.04
N ASP A 19 4.37 2.62 11.41
CA ASP A 19 4.63 1.97 12.70
C ASP A 19 4.49 2.93 13.87
N ILE A 20 4.94 4.18 13.72
CA ILE A 20 4.73 5.23 14.74
C ILE A 20 3.24 5.47 14.94
N ILE A 21 2.45 5.61 13.87
CA ILE A 21 1.00 5.81 13.98
C ILE A 21 0.34 4.60 14.68
N LYS A 22 0.68 3.38 14.26
CA LYS A 22 0.17 2.15 14.88
C LYS A 22 0.47 2.09 16.38
N LYS A 23 1.69 2.45 16.80
CA LYS A 23 2.10 2.42 18.21
C LYS A 23 1.40 3.45 19.09
N ASN A 24 1.01 4.60 18.51
CA ASN A 24 0.39 5.71 19.25
C ASN A 24 -1.14 5.69 19.20
N LEU A 25 -1.75 4.81 18.40
CA LEU A 25 -3.20 4.65 18.32
C LEU A 25 -3.62 3.27 18.81
N ASN A 26 -4.58 3.25 19.74
CA ASN A 26 -5.21 2.01 20.17
C ASN A 26 -6.02 1.39 19.03
N ASN A 27 -6.16 0.06 19.08
CA ASN A 27 -7.05 -0.70 18.18
C ASN A 27 -6.77 -0.39 16.69
N SER A 28 -5.50 -0.49 16.31
CA SER A 28 -4.97 -0.09 15.02
C SER A 28 -4.35 -1.25 14.25
N ILE A 29 -4.56 -1.27 12.94
CA ILE A 29 -3.99 -2.27 12.03
C ILE A 29 -3.25 -1.61 10.86
N VAL A 30 -2.13 -2.20 10.46
CA VAL A 30 -1.40 -1.81 9.25
C VAL A 30 -1.67 -2.86 8.18
N THR A 31 -2.08 -2.40 7.01
CA THR A 31 -2.29 -3.19 5.79
C THR A 31 -1.69 -2.46 4.59
N GLY A 32 -1.82 -3.02 3.40
CA GLY A 32 -1.33 -2.41 2.18
C GLY A 32 -1.83 -3.10 0.92
N PHE A 33 -1.87 -2.37 -0.19
CA PHE A 33 -2.27 -2.90 -1.50
C PHE A 33 -1.36 -4.05 -1.94
N SER A 34 -0.06 -3.98 -1.60
CA SER A 34 0.90 -5.03 -1.94
C SER A 34 0.62 -6.37 -1.26
N LYS A 35 -0.25 -6.45 -0.24
CA LYS A 35 -0.74 -7.71 0.34
C LYS A 35 -1.23 -8.66 -0.75
N TYR A 36 -2.11 -8.18 -1.62
CA TYR A 36 -2.70 -8.99 -2.68
C TYR A 36 -1.71 -9.36 -3.78
N ILE A 37 -0.82 -8.43 -4.14
CA ILE A 37 0.27 -8.71 -5.09
C ILE A 37 1.17 -9.83 -4.55
N LYS A 38 1.51 -9.79 -3.27
CA LYS A 38 2.33 -10.81 -2.61
C LYS A 38 1.64 -12.17 -2.54
N LEU A 39 0.32 -12.19 -2.30
CA LEU A 39 -0.47 -13.44 -2.31
C LEU A 39 -0.35 -14.14 -3.67
N PHE A 40 -0.61 -13.43 -4.77
CA PHE A 40 -0.44 -14.01 -6.10
C PHE A 40 1.02 -14.41 -6.38
N ALA A 41 2.00 -13.62 -5.94
CA ALA A 41 3.40 -13.99 -6.12
C ALA A 41 3.78 -15.29 -5.41
N LEU A 42 3.23 -15.54 -4.22
CA LEU A 42 3.41 -16.80 -3.48
C LEU A 42 2.74 -17.99 -4.17
N GLU A 43 1.61 -17.77 -4.84
CA GLU A 43 0.86 -18.81 -5.54
C GLU A 43 1.50 -19.20 -6.89
N PHE A 44 2.06 -18.22 -7.61
CA PHE A 44 2.55 -18.41 -8.98
C PHE A 44 4.06 -18.57 -9.11
N THR A 45 4.82 -18.35 -8.04
CA THR A 45 6.29 -18.40 -8.09
C THR A 45 6.87 -19.19 -6.93
N ASN A 46 8.14 -19.56 -7.02
CA ASN A 46 8.88 -20.19 -5.92
C ASN A 46 9.39 -19.16 -4.88
N TRP A 47 8.86 -17.94 -4.87
CA TRP A 47 9.25 -16.94 -3.88
C TRP A 47 8.74 -17.35 -2.49
N ASP A 48 9.60 -17.20 -1.48
CA ASP A 48 9.35 -17.62 -0.10
C ASP A 48 8.59 -16.56 0.75
N GLY A 49 8.18 -15.45 0.13
CA GLY A 49 7.51 -14.35 0.81
C GLY A 49 8.42 -13.42 1.60
N ARG A 50 9.74 -13.70 1.66
CA ARG A 50 10.69 -12.91 2.44
C ARG A 50 11.21 -11.73 1.64
N ASP A 51 11.43 -10.62 2.34
CA ASP A 51 11.89 -9.37 1.72
C ASP A 51 13.33 -9.45 1.18
N PHE A 52 14.16 -10.36 1.69
CA PHE A 52 15.55 -10.54 1.24
C PHE A 52 15.65 -11.05 -0.22
N HIS A 53 14.71 -11.90 -0.63
CA HIS A 53 14.63 -12.46 -1.99
C HIS A 53 13.50 -11.86 -2.82
N LYS A 54 13.08 -10.64 -2.50
CA LYS A 54 11.88 -10.03 -3.07
C LYS A 54 12.00 -9.80 -4.57
N PRO A 55 11.22 -10.48 -5.44
CA PRO A 55 11.34 -10.34 -6.88
C PRO A 55 10.57 -9.08 -7.33
N ARG A 56 11.22 -7.91 -7.21
CA ARG A 56 10.56 -6.61 -7.38
C ARG A 56 9.90 -6.43 -8.75
N ALA A 57 10.60 -6.81 -9.83
CA ALA A 57 10.07 -6.76 -11.20
C ALA A 57 8.82 -7.65 -11.36
N VAL A 58 8.81 -8.84 -10.76
CA VAL A 58 7.66 -9.75 -10.78
C VAL A 58 6.47 -9.14 -10.03
N LEU A 59 6.70 -8.58 -8.84
CA LEU A 59 5.65 -7.93 -8.07
C LEU A 59 5.06 -6.71 -8.81
N GLN A 60 5.89 -5.94 -9.52
CA GLN A 60 5.40 -4.83 -10.35
C GLN A 60 4.55 -5.36 -11.51
N SER A 61 5.02 -6.38 -12.23
CA SER A 61 4.29 -7.01 -13.33
C SER A 61 2.94 -7.60 -12.91
N ILE A 62 2.89 -8.29 -11.75
CA ILE A 62 1.63 -8.76 -11.16
C ILE A 62 0.73 -7.57 -10.84
N GLY A 63 1.28 -6.52 -10.21
CA GLY A 63 0.55 -5.31 -9.89
C GLY A 63 -0.05 -4.60 -11.11
N ASP A 64 0.62 -4.63 -12.26
CA ASP A 64 0.07 -4.12 -13.51
C ASP A 64 -1.00 -5.03 -14.11
N THR A 65 -0.80 -6.35 -14.03
CA THR A 65 -1.77 -7.35 -14.48
C THR A 65 -3.08 -7.23 -13.71
N LEU A 66 -3.02 -7.05 -12.38
CA LEU A 66 -4.23 -6.84 -11.58
C LEU A 66 -4.97 -5.56 -11.98
N ARG A 67 -4.22 -4.50 -12.29
CA ARG A 67 -4.79 -3.22 -12.76
C ARG A 67 -5.31 -3.27 -14.19
N SER A 68 -4.83 -4.18 -15.04
CA SER A 68 -5.37 -4.37 -16.39
C SER A 68 -6.69 -5.14 -16.39
N VAL A 69 -6.87 -6.07 -15.44
CA VAL A 69 -8.17 -6.71 -15.19
C VAL A 69 -9.21 -5.68 -14.74
N ARG A 70 -8.81 -4.81 -13.81
CA ARG A 70 -9.62 -3.70 -13.33
C ARG A 70 -8.74 -2.66 -12.66
N GLU A 71 -8.83 -1.40 -13.09
CA GLU A 71 -7.94 -0.33 -12.59
C GLU A 71 -7.97 -0.18 -11.06
N ASP A 72 -9.16 -0.25 -10.47
CA ASP A 72 -9.39 -0.13 -9.02
C ASP A 72 -9.40 -1.48 -8.27
N PHE A 73 -8.85 -2.55 -8.87
CA PHE A 73 -8.86 -3.91 -8.30
C PHE A 73 -8.33 -3.94 -6.85
N LEU A 74 -7.13 -3.42 -6.64
CA LEU A 74 -6.48 -3.44 -5.32
C LEU A 74 -7.23 -2.56 -4.32
N THR A 75 -7.77 -1.43 -4.79
CA THR A 75 -8.52 -0.49 -3.96
C THR A 75 -9.85 -1.07 -3.49
N LYS A 76 -10.57 -1.78 -4.37
CA LYS A 76 -11.79 -2.51 -4.02
C LYS A 76 -11.53 -3.63 -3.01
N ARG A 77 -10.44 -4.38 -3.17
CA ARG A 77 -10.03 -5.42 -2.21
C ARG A 77 -9.72 -4.83 -0.83
N ILE A 78 -9.02 -3.69 -0.77
CA ILE A 78 -8.81 -2.98 0.50
C ILE A 78 -10.15 -2.47 1.06
N LYS A 79 -11.07 -1.96 0.24
CA LYS A 79 -12.42 -1.58 0.72
C LYS A 79 -13.15 -2.76 1.36
N GLU A 80 -13.08 -3.96 0.78
CA GLU A 80 -13.62 -5.19 1.38
C GLU A 80 -12.96 -5.50 2.73
N ASP A 81 -11.63 -5.41 2.83
CA ASP A 81 -10.90 -5.55 4.10
C ASP A 81 -11.39 -4.54 5.15
N LEU A 82 -11.61 -3.27 4.78
CA LEU A 82 -12.12 -2.23 5.70
C LEU A 82 -13.50 -2.58 6.28
N LEU A 83 -14.38 -3.19 5.48
CA LEU A 83 -15.70 -3.64 5.96
C LEU A 83 -15.55 -4.74 7.01
N VAL A 84 -14.63 -5.69 6.78
CA VAL A 84 -14.32 -6.76 7.74
C VAL A 84 -13.72 -6.18 9.01
N TYR A 85 -12.72 -5.30 8.90
CA TYR A 85 -12.10 -4.63 10.04
C TYR A 85 -13.12 -3.85 10.86
N LYS A 86 -14.06 -3.15 10.21
CA LYS A 86 -15.14 -2.43 10.90
C LYS A 86 -16.04 -3.38 11.69
N LYS A 87 -16.35 -4.56 11.15
CA LYS A 87 -17.13 -5.60 11.85
C LYS A 87 -16.38 -6.24 13.02
N LEU A 88 -15.06 -6.33 12.93
CA LEU A 88 -14.19 -6.78 14.01
C LEU A 88 -13.92 -5.69 15.06
N GLY A 89 -14.54 -4.51 14.92
CA GLY A 89 -14.40 -3.41 15.87
C GLY A 89 -13.10 -2.62 15.74
N ILE A 90 -12.34 -2.77 14.64
CA ILE A 90 -11.11 -2.00 14.42
C ILE A 90 -11.45 -0.53 14.17
N GLU A 91 -10.79 0.37 14.90
CA GLU A 91 -11.04 1.80 14.83
C GLU A 91 -10.13 2.52 13.82
N ASN A 92 -8.88 2.09 13.72
CA ASN A 92 -7.84 2.76 12.94
C ASN A 92 -7.20 1.79 11.94
N VAL A 93 -7.25 2.11 10.65
CA VAL A 93 -6.60 1.33 9.60
C VAL A 93 -5.54 2.18 8.91
N ILE A 94 -4.33 1.66 8.80
CA ILE A 94 -3.20 2.32 8.16
C ILE A 94 -2.86 1.54 6.88
N VAL A 95 -3.02 2.17 5.72
CA VAL A 95 -2.57 1.66 4.42
C VAL A 95 -1.20 2.27 4.14
N SER A 96 -0.14 1.48 4.27
CA SER A 96 1.24 1.98 4.33
C SER A 96 1.96 2.12 2.99
N ASP A 97 1.34 1.67 1.89
CA ASP A 97 1.99 1.56 0.59
C ASP A 97 1.15 2.15 -0.55
N VAL A 98 0.50 3.30 -0.30
CA VAL A 98 -0.22 4.05 -1.33
C VAL A 98 0.75 4.56 -2.38
N ARG A 99 0.43 4.35 -3.65
CA ARG A 99 1.32 4.71 -4.77
C ARG A 99 0.64 5.52 -5.86
N LEU A 100 -0.68 5.48 -5.94
CA LEU A 100 -1.42 6.16 -6.99
C LEU A 100 -2.42 7.18 -6.43
N ILE A 101 -2.63 8.27 -7.16
CA ILE A 101 -3.58 9.32 -6.76
C ILE A 101 -5.02 8.78 -6.78
N ASN A 102 -5.35 7.93 -7.75
CA ASN A 102 -6.68 7.32 -7.85
C ASN A 102 -7.04 6.46 -6.61
N GLU A 103 -6.05 5.81 -5.98
CA GLU A 103 -6.21 5.04 -4.74
C GLU A 103 -6.65 5.97 -3.59
N ILE A 104 -6.09 7.18 -3.50
CA ILE A 104 -6.47 8.19 -2.49
C ILE A 104 -7.86 8.75 -2.77
N GLU A 105 -8.11 9.18 -4.00
CA GLU A 105 -9.36 9.82 -4.40
C GLU A 105 -10.55 8.86 -4.32
N TYR A 106 -10.33 7.57 -4.51
CA TYR A 106 -11.35 6.55 -4.27
C TYR A 106 -11.85 6.57 -2.82
N PHE A 107 -10.94 6.54 -1.84
CA PHE A 107 -11.34 6.48 -0.43
C PHE A 107 -11.88 7.82 0.08
N LYS A 108 -11.38 8.96 -0.40
CA LYS A 108 -11.93 10.28 -0.01
C LYS A 108 -13.41 10.46 -0.39
N LYS A 109 -13.90 9.73 -1.39
CA LYS A 109 -15.32 9.76 -1.80
C LYS A 109 -16.23 8.94 -0.88
N GLU A 110 -15.67 8.07 -0.03
CA GLU A 110 -16.44 7.25 0.91
C GLU A 110 -16.87 8.10 2.11
N LYS A 111 -18.19 8.31 2.26
CA LYS A 111 -18.75 9.19 3.30
C LYS A 111 -18.62 8.65 4.73
N ASP A 112 -18.50 7.33 4.87
CA ASP A 112 -18.52 6.64 6.17
C ASP A 112 -17.14 6.40 6.79
N ILE A 113 -16.10 6.99 6.18
CA ILE A 113 -14.70 6.78 6.55
C ILE A 113 -14.02 8.14 6.67
N GLU A 114 -13.44 8.42 7.83
CA GLU A 114 -12.58 9.59 8.01
C GLU A 114 -11.21 9.29 7.41
N VAL A 115 -10.88 9.93 6.29
CA VAL A 115 -9.64 9.67 5.53
C VAL A 115 -8.58 10.72 5.84
N ILE A 116 -7.42 10.25 6.29
CA ILE A 116 -6.23 11.08 6.59
C ILE A 116 -5.11 10.67 5.65
N THR A 117 -4.68 11.57 4.77
CA THR A 117 -3.59 11.31 3.81
C THR A 117 -2.28 11.90 4.30
N ILE A 118 -1.22 11.09 4.31
CA ILE A 118 0.11 11.48 4.76
C ILE A 118 1.11 11.17 3.65
N ARG A 119 1.83 12.19 3.15
CA ARG A 119 2.92 11.99 2.19
C ARG A 119 4.26 12.12 2.92
N VAL A 120 5.06 11.06 2.88
CA VAL A 120 6.38 11.02 3.50
C VAL A 120 7.45 11.24 2.44
N ASN A 121 8.09 12.40 2.51
CA ASN A 121 9.16 12.81 1.61
C ASN A 121 10.52 12.74 2.31
N THR A 122 11.55 12.27 1.60
CA THR A 122 12.94 12.33 2.06
C THR A 122 13.80 13.06 1.02
N LYS A 123 14.77 13.85 1.47
CA LYS A 123 15.78 14.46 0.58
C LYS A 123 16.82 13.45 0.10
N THR A 124 16.92 12.29 0.75
CA THR A 124 17.92 11.25 0.50
C THR A 124 17.25 9.89 0.37
N SER A 125 16.58 9.63 -0.75
CA SER A 125 16.07 8.28 -1.05
C SER A 125 17.25 7.39 -1.46
N LYS A 126 17.82 6.69 -0.47
CA LYS A 126 18.86 5.67 -0.67
C LYS A 126 18.19 4.33 -0.89
N LYS A 127 17.74 4.04 -2.10
CA LYS A 127 17.54 2.65 -2.52
C LYS A 127 18.16 2.40 -3.89
N ASN A 128 18.88 1.29 -3.98
CA ASN A 128 19.40 0.71 -5.22
C ASN A 128 18.21 0.11 -6.00
N LEU A 129 17.36 0.97 -6.56
CA LEU A 129 16.40 0.58 -7.59
C LEU A 129 17.07 0.77 -8.94
N ASN A 130 16.87 -0.18 -9.85
CA ASN A 130 17.31 -0.04 -11.23
C ASN A 130 16.49 1.05 -11.93
N GLU A 131 16.99 1.61 -13.04
CA GLU A 131 16.33 2.73 -13.74
C GLU A 131 14.89 2.41 -14.16
N SER A 132 14.64 1.18 -14.64
CA SER A 132 13.30 0.73 -15.01
C SER A 132 12.32 0.72 -13.83
N GLU A 133 12.79 0.35 -12.63
CA GLU A 133 11.96 0.30 -11.43
C GLU A 133 11.63 1.69 -10.90
N LYS A 134 12.56 2.65 -11.05
CA LYS A 134 12.35 4.07 -10.68
C LYS A 134 11.36 4.77 -11.60
N ASN A 135 11.39 4.42 -12.89
CA ASN A 135 10.52 5.02 -13.91
C ASN A 135 9.13 4.36 -13.98
N HIS A 136 8.87 3.37 -13.14
CA HIS A 136 7.55 2.76 -13.06
C HIS A 136 6.52 3.75 -12.51
N ARG A 137 5.30 3.82 -13.08
CA ARG A 137 4.24 4.76 -12.70
C ARG A 137 4.02 4.87 -11.18
N THR A 138 4.13 3.74 -10.50
CA THR A 138 3.91 3.62 -9.04
C THR A 138 5.02 4.23 -8.18
N GLU A 139 6.12 4.69 -8.77
CA GLU A 139 7.22 5.41 -8.10
C GLU A 139 7.35 6.87 -8.60
N LEU A 140 6.54 7.26 -9.60
CA LEU A 140 6.55 8.59 -10.22
C LEU A 140 5.46 9.50 -9.66
N GLU A 141 4.28 8.96 -9.35
CA GLU A 141 3.12 9.78 -9.00
C GLU A 141 3.18 10.38 -7.58
N LEU A 142 3.69 9.63 -6.59
CA LEU A 142 3.69 10.01 -5.16
C LEU A 142 5.04 9.81 -4.45
#